data_AF-A0A423XL69-F1
#
_entry.id   AF-A0A423XL69-F1
#
_cell.length_a   1.000
_cell.length_b   1.000
_cell.length_c   1.000
_cell.angle_alpha   90.00
_cell.angle_beta   90.00
_cell.angle_gamma   90.00
#
_symmetry.space_group_name_H-M   'P 1'
#
loop_
_entity.id
_entity.type
_entity.pdbx_description
1 polymer ?
#
loop_
_entity_poly.entity_id
_entity_poly.type
_entity_poly.pdbx_seq_one_letter_code
_entity_poly.pdbx_strand_id
1 'polypeptide(L)'
;MAVRSYGAREEDKNKKSFWLEFQVCSDGHYVTSPGGKPQQQTTRTSPATFTCFGDLPLELRLKIWEILLQPRIVIAACLDEECVPEKRAQLARRPRCPPAPVLLHISRETRQLALRHYEPAFSWRVPSTVMARPRSSEARVWFDFRQDTLLLLGELEPYDSFSINAPMVYWLRPEDTRRVRHVACAFEELHFGDIASEQIFGCLFHVLDRFPGAVRLLITSTEEDLKRHTMIGCLPSSTDNVVQKIWWGWINGTSVVTSRMRDKQILMVREDALAEIVAEHT
;
A
#
# COMPACT_ATOMS: atom_id res chain seq x y z
N MET A 1 -1.35 -52.01 11.65
CA MET A 1 -1.80 -51.52 10.33
C MET A 1 -1.31 -50.11 10.16
N ALA A 2 -0.27 -49.90 9.34
CA ALA A 2 0.22 -48.58 8.99
C ALA A 2 -0.56 -48.08 7.77
N VAL A 3 -1.49 -47.15 7.99
CA VAL A 3 -2.16 -46.44 6.89
C VAL A 3 -1.15 -45.46 6.31
N ARG A 4 -0.60 -45.86 5.16
CA ARG A 4 0.32 -45.09 4.33
C ARG A 4 -0.34 -43.77 3.91
N SER A 5 0.16 -42.66 4.46
CA SER A 5 -0.12 -41.28 4.03
C SER A 5 0.44 -41.02 2.63
N TYR A 6 -0.19 -41.58 1.60
CA TYR A 6 0.14 -41.29 0.20
C TYR A 6 -0.74 -40.18 -0.41
N GLY A 7 -1.82 -39.75 0.25
CA GLY A 7 -2.73 -38.70 -0.23
C GLY A 7 -2.24 -37.26 -0.01
N ALA A 8 -1.58 -36.98 1.12
CA ALA A 8 -1.17 -35.61 1.48
C ALA A 8 -0.14 -34.99 0.51
N ARG A 9 0.65 -35.82 -0.19
CA ARG A 9 1.72 -35.36 -1.09
C ARG A 9 1.24 -34.93 -2.48
N GLU A 10 0.09 -35.42 -2.92
CA GLU A 10 -0.56 -35.03 -4.18
C GLU A 10 -1.44 -33.79 -3.98
N GLU A 11 -2.15 -33.72 -2.85
CA GLU A 11 -2.96 -32.53 -2.49
C GLU A 11 -2.12 -31.26 -2.36
N ASP A 12 -0.88 -31.33 -1.84
CA ASP A 12 0.01 -30.16 -1.72
C ASP A 12 0.58 -29.65 -3.05
N LYS A 13 0.56 -30.46 -4.12
CA LYS A 13 1.01 -30.01 -5.45
C LYS A 13 0.01 -29.05 -6.10
N ASN A 14 -1.28 -29.17 -5.75
CA ASN A 14 -2.36 -28.42 -6.39
C ASN A 14 -2.80 -27.18 -5.58
N LYS A 15 -2.14 -26.90 -4.45
CA LYS A 15 -2.41 -25.71 -3.63
C LYS A 15 -1.64 -24.51 -4.19
N LYS A 16 -2.38 -23.46 -4.55
CA LYS A 16 -1.80 -22.15 -4.82
C LYS A 16 -1.00 -21.63 -3.64
N SER A 17 -0.03 -20.77 -3.91
CA SER A 17 0.94 -20.29 -2.93
C SER A 17 1.01 -18.79 -3.03
N PHE A 18 0.56 -18.14 -1.96
CA PHE A 18 0.50 -16.69 -1.90
C PHE A 18 1.40 -16.12 -0.81
N TRP A 19 1.89 -14.90 -1.02
CA TRP A 19 2.69 -14.18 -0.03
C TRP A 19 2.63 -12.67 -0.22
N LEU A 20 3.03 -11.94 0.83
CA LEU A 20 3.20 -10.50 0.75
C LEU A 20 4.68 -10.14 0.60
N GLU A 21 4.96 -9.27 -0.36
CA GLU A 21 6.23 -8.54 -0.47
C GLU A 21 5.99 -7.06 -0.16
N PHE A 22 6.98 -6.42 0.47
CA PHE A 22 6.92 -4.99 0.79
C PHE A 22 8.02 -4.24 0.08
N GLN A 23 7.66 -3.06 -0.46
CA GLN A 23 8.60 -2.16 -1.11
C GLN A 23 8.26 -0.72 -0.76
N VAL A 24 9.26 0.10 -0.48
CA VAL A 24 9.07 1.54 -0.30
C VAL A 24 9.26 2.18 -1.67
N CYS A 25 8.25 2.89 -2.16
CA CYS A 25 8.30 3.54 -3.47
C CYS A 25 8.43 5.07 -3.43
N SER A 26 8.16 5.67 -2.27
CA SER A 26 8.47 7.07 -2.01
C SER A 26 8.90 7.23 -0.55
N ASP A 27 9.93 8.04 -0.33
CA ASP A 27 10.39 8.46 0.99
C ASP A 27 9.93 9.89 1.35
N GLY A 28 9.09 10.51 0.52
CA GLY A 28 8.56 11.86 0.72
C GLY A 28 9.56 12.99 0.47
N HIS A 29 10.82 12.68 0.09
CA HIS A 29 11.85 13.69 -0.15
C HIS A 29 12.06 14.03 -1.63
N TYR A 30 11.57 13.19 -2.54
CA TYR A 30 11.70 13.39 -3.98
C TYR A 30 10.35 13.78 -4.59
N VAL A 31 10.29 14.98 -5.20
CA VAL A 31 9.19 15.38 -6.07
C VAL A 31 9.38 14.68 -7.40
N THR A 32 8.56 13.67 -7.71
CA THR A 32 8.41 13.20 -9.09
C THR A 32 7.57 14.21 -9.84
N SER A 33 8.21 15.09 -10.63
CA SER A 33 7.45 15.99 -11.51
C SER A 33 6.53 15.18 -12.44
N PRO A 34 5.28 15.62 -12.65
CA PRO A 34 4.34 14.93 -13.52
C PRO A 34 4.83 15.06 -14.97
N GLY A 35 5.28 13.94 -15.53
CA GLY A 35 5.86 13.89 -16.88
C GLY A 35 7.34 13.51 -16.89
N GLY A 36 7.60 12.21 -16.74
CA GLY A 36 8.77 11.51 -17.29
C GLY A 36 10.08 12.29 -17.42
N LYS A 37 10.76 12.47 -16.30
CA LYS A 37 12.22 12.28 -16.12
C LYS A 37 12.49 12.43 -14.62
N PRO A 38 13.27 11.54 -13.98
CA PRO A 38 13.88 11.93 -12.71
C PRO A 38 14.59 13.25 -13.00
N GLN A 39 14.27 14.30 -12.25
CA GLN A 39 15.00 15.55 -12.32
C GLN A 39 16.42 15.23 -11.85
N GLN A 40 17.25 14.73 -12.77
CA GLN A 40 18.69 14.87 -12.68
C GLN A 40 18.86 16.38 -12.51
N GLN A 41 19.16 16.79 -11.29
CA GLN A 41 19.76 18.09 -11.02
C GLN A 41 20.89 18.25 -12.03
N THR A 42 20.56 18.94 -13.11
CA THR A 42 21.49 19.35 -14.14
C THR A 42 22.35 20.40 -13.45
N THR A 43 23.65 20.15 -13.43
CA THR A 43 24.70 20.75 -12.59
C THR A 43 24.85 20.14 -11.19
N ARG A 44 25.54 18.99 -11.12
CA ARG A 44 26.25 18.56 -9.90
C ARG A 44 27.41 19.54 -9.63
N THR A 45 27.10 20.75 -9.16
CA THR A 45 28.02 21.39 -8.22
C THR A 45 27.97 20.50 -6.97
N SER A 46 29.13 20.05 -6.49
CA SER A 46 29.20 19.38 -5.20
C SER A 46 28.46 20.26 -4.19
N PRO A 47 27.47 19.73 -3.45
CA PRO A 47 26.75 20.54 -2.47
C PRO A 47 27.79 21.12 -1.52
N ALA A 48 27.74 22.45 -1.31
CA ALA A 48 28.61 23.09 -0.34
C ALA A 48 28.39 22.41 1.01
N THR A 49 29.43 21.81 1.57
CA THR A 49 29.33 21.12 2.86
C THR A 49 29.01 22.14 3.94
N PHE A 50 27.79 22.11 4.48
CA PHE A 50 27.43 22.93 5.63
C PHE A 50 28.01 22.30 6.91
N THR A 51 29.13 22.83 7.38
CA THR A 51 29.87 22.27 8.54
C THR A 51 29.32 22.73 9.89
N CYS A 52 28.56 23.83 9.94
CA CYS A 52 28.08 24.44 11.18
C CYS A 52 26.87 23.74 11.81
N PHE A 53 26.34 22.66 11.19
CA PHE A 53 25.17 21.96 11.72
C PHE A 53 25.40 21.43 13.14
N GLY A 54 26.60 20.88 13.40
CA GLY A 54 26.96 20.35 14.71
C GLY A 54 27.02 21.40 15.82
N ASP A 55 27.24 22.67 15.46
CA ASP A 55 27.37 23.79 16.41
C ASP A 55 26.00 24.36 16.82
N LEU A 56 24.93 23.93 16.15
CA LEU A 56 23.58 24.36 16.50
C LEU A 56 23.15 23.77 17.86
N PRO A 57 22.42 24.55 18.70
CA PRO A 57 21.73 24.03 19.87
C PRO A 57 20.89 22.80 19.53
N LEU A 58 20.78 21.87 20.50
CA LEU A 58 20.11 20.58 20.31
C LEU A 58 18.67 20.77 19.82
N GLU A 59 17.97 21.77 20.34
CA GLU A 59 16.59 22.07 19.98
C GLU A 59 16.45 22.44 18.50
N LEU A 60 17.42 23.16 17.94
CA LEU A 60 17.41 23.54 16.52
C LEU A 60 17.76 22.34 15.64
N ARG A 61 18.74 21.52 16.04
CA ARG A 61 19.07 20.28 15.31
C ARG A 61 17.89 19.33 15.26
N LEU A 62 17.23 19.11 16.40
CA LEU A 62 16.02 18.28 16.47
C LEU A 62 14.90 18.81 15.59
N LYS A 63 14.64 20.14 15.59
CA LYS A 63 13.66 20.74 14.67
C LYS A 63 14.00 20.51 13.20
N ILE A 64 15.28 20.60 12.83
CA ILE A 64 15.71 20.33 11.45
C ILE A 64 15.51 18.84 11.11
N TRP A 65 15.81 17.95 12.04
CA TRP A 65 15.56 16.51 11.88
C TRP A 65 14.08 16.14 11.83
N GLU A 66 13.22 16.85 12.55
CA GLU A 66 11.76 16.68 12.48
C GLU A 66 11.21 17.03 11.09
N ILE A 67 11.79 18.02 10.40
CA ILE A 67 11.41 18.36 9.02
C ILE A 67 11.73 17.20 8.06
N LEU A 68 12.71 16.35 8.39
CA LEU A 68 13.02 15.17 7.57
C LEU A 68 12.05 14.00 7.79
N LEU A 69 11.10 14.09 8.73
CA LEU A 69 10.00 13.14 8.82
C LEU A 69 8.97 13.50 7.74
N GLN A 70 9.09 12.86 6.58
CA GLN A 70 8.15 13.03 5.48
C GLN A 70 7.28 11.78 5.31
N PRO A 71 6.01 11.93 4.87
CA PRO A 71 5.14 10.80 4.57
C PRO A 71 5.74 9.86 3.53
N ARG A 72 5.88 8.57 3.87
CA ARG A 72 6.39 7.55 2.94
C ARG A 72 5.25 6.77 2.32
N ILE A 73 5.49 6.20 1.14
CA ILE A 73 4.56 5.26 0.52
C ILE A 73 5.20 3.87 0.57
N VAL A 74 4.54 2.98 1.31
CA VAL A 74 4.93 1.59 1.48
C VAL A 74 3.93 0.72 0.71
N ILE A 75 4.43 -0.02 -0.27
CA ILE A 75 3.67 -1.00 -1.02
C ILE A 75 3.60 -2.29 -0.21
N ALA A 76 2.40 -2.84 -0.08
CA ALA A 76 2.16 -4.24 0.28
C ALA A 76 1.60 -4.95 -0.96
N ALA A 77 2.43 -5.77 -1.59
CA ALA A 77 2.09 -6.51 -2.80
C ALA A 77 1.74 -7.96 -2.47
N CYS A 78 0.59 -8.44 -2.94
CA CYS A 78 0.20 -9.84 -2.87
C CYS A 78 0.61 -10.57 -4.16
N LEU A 79 1.44 -11.61 -4.03
CA LEU A 79 1.96 -12.39 -5.14
C LEU A 79 1.42 -13.83 -5.10
N ASP A 80 1.13 -14.38 -6.29
CA ASP A 80 0.87 -15.80 -6.57
C ASP A 80 2.04 -16.37 -7.40
N GLU A 81 2.36 -17.66 -7.26
CA GLU A 81 3.35 -18.40 -8.05
C GLU A 81 3.11 -18.28 -9.57
N GLU A 82 1.86 -18.18 -10.01
CA GLU A 82 1.48 -18.06 -11.43
C GLU A 82 1.78 -16.66 -12.01
N CYS A 83 1.56 -15.61 -11.23
CA CYS A 83 1.64 -14.22 -11.69
C CYS A 83 2.91 -13.47 -11.22
N VAL A 84 3.85 -14.15 -10.55
CA VAL A 84 5.09 -13.53 -10.02
C VAL A 84 5.81 -12.64 -11.02
N PRO A 85 6.06 -13.05 -12.28
CA PRO A 85 6.85 -12.25 -13.20
C PRO A 85 6.19 -10.91 -13.51
N GLU A 86 4.86 -10.92 -13.71
CA GLU A 86 4.07 -9.74 -14.00
C GLU A 86 4.00 -8.81 -12.80
N LYS A 87 3.65 -9.33 -11.61
CA LYS A 87 3.57 -8.51 -10.39
C LYS A 87 4.93 -7.93 -9.98
N ARG A 88 6.03 -8.68 -10.18
CA ARG A 88 7.38 -8.14 -9.98
C ARG A 88 7.76 -7.08 -11.01
N ALA A 89 7.31 -7.22 -12.26
CA ALA A 89 7.49 -6.18 -13.26
C ALA A 89 6.71 -4.90 -12.86
N GLN A 90 5.48 -5.02 -12.38
CA GLN A 90 4.70 -3.90 -11.84
C GLN A 90 5.41 -3.22 -10.65
N LEU A 91 5.97 -4.00 -9.71
CA LEU A 91 6.78 -3.46 -8.62
C LEU A 91 8.06 -2.77 -9.11
N ALA A 92 8.71 -3.32 -10.14
CA ALA A 92 9.95 -2.78 -10.70
C ALA A 92 9.74 -1.49 -11.50
N ARG A 93 8.53 -1.23 -12.01
CA ARG A 93 8.16 0.05 -12.64
C ARG A 93 8.15 1.21 -11.63
N ARG A 94 7.94 0.91 -10.35
CA ARG A 94 7.88 1.89 -9.27
C ARG A 94 9.27 2.11 -8.68
N PRO A 95 9.58 3.32 -8.19
CA PRO A 95 10.86 3.55 -7.52
C PRO A 95 11.04 2.58 -6.35
N ARG A 96 12.31 2.30 -6.02
CA ARG A 96 12.67 1.47 -4.87
C ARG A 96 13.57 2.30 -3.96
N CYS A 97 12.99 2.74 -2.85
CA CYS A 97 13.69 3.43 -1.79
C CYS A 97 14.20 2.42 -0.74
N PRO A 98 15.19 2.81 0.10
CA PRO A 98 15.60 1.99 1.23
C PRO A 98 14.42 1.64 2.16
N PRO A 99 14.35 0.39 2.66
CA PRO A 99 13.24 -0.06 3.50
C PRO A 99 13.20 0.65 4.86
N ALA A 100 14.36 0.98 5.41
CA ALA A 100 14.49 1.73 6.66
C ALA A 100 14.58 3.24 6.39
N PRO A 101 13.85 4.09 7.14
CA PRO A 101 14.00 5.53 7.09
C PRO A 101 15.45 5.97 7.26
N VAL A 102 15.89 6.94 6.46
CA VAL A 102 17.27 7.45 6.50
C VAL A 102 17.67 7.94 7.90
N LEU A 103 16.73 8.54 8.64
CA LEU A 103 16.93 9.03 10.00
C LEU A 103 17.37 7.96 11.00
N LEU A 104 17.10 6.67 10.74
CA LEU A 104 17.58 5.58 11.62
C LEU A 104 19.09 5.31 11.49
N HIS A 105 19.74 5.87 10.46
CA HIS A 105 21.12 5.57 10.08
C HIS A 105 22.08 6.77 10.13
N ILE A 106 21.59 8.00 10.26
CA ILE A 106 22.44 9.21 10.23
C ILE A 106 23.26 9.36 11.53
N SER A 107 22.60 9.38 12.69
CA SER A 107 23.23 9.63 13.99
C SER A 107 22.42 9.04 15.14
N ARG A 108 22.97 9.03 16.37
CA ARG A 108 22.23 8.60 17.57
C ARG A 108 21.01 9.49 17.84
N GLU A 109 21.17 10.79 17.64
CA GLU A 109 20.11 11.79 17.84
C GLU A 109 18.94 11.56 16.88
N THR A 110 19.22 11.50 15.57
CA THR A 110 18.20 11.23 14.54
C THR A 110 17.52 9.89 14.73
N ARG A 111 18.28 8.85 15.12
CA ARG A 111 17.72 7.54 15.43
C ARG A 111 16.75 7.59 16.60
N GLN A 112 17.10 8.31 17.68
CA GLN A 112 16.20 8.46 18.83
C GLN A 112 14.93 9.22 18.46
N LEU A 113 15.04 10.24 17.60
CA LEU A 113 13.88 10.94 17.07
C LEU A 113 13.01 9.99 16.22
N ALA A 114 13.60 9.33 15.22
CA ALA A 114 12.89 8.45 14.31
C ALA A 114 12.18 7.28 15.02
N LEU A 115 12.77 6.71 16.08
CA LEU A 115 12.15 5.64 16.86
C LEU A 115 10.93 6.09 17.68
N ARG A 116 10.65 7.39 17.79
CA ARG A 116 9.38 7.90 18.36
C ARG A 116 8.21 7.83 17.36
N HIS A 117 8.53 7.69 16.08
CA HIS A 117 7.61 7.74 14.95
C HIS A 117 7.47 6.38 14.27
N TYR A 118 8.61 5.76 13.97
CA TYR A 118 8.69 4.53 13.21
C TYR A 118 8.87 3.32 14.12
N GLU A 119 8.16 2.25 13.78
CA GLU A 119 8.37 0.92 14.36
C GLU A 119 8.27 -0.17 13.28
N PRO A 120 8.84 -1.36 13.52
CA PRO A 120 8.65 -2.49 12.62
C PRO A 120 7.20 -2.98 12.66
N ALA A 121 6.53 -2.98 11.51
CA ALA A 121 5.13 -3.35 11.33
C ALA A 121 4.95 -4.43 10.24
N PHE A 122 3.71 -4.87 10.10
CA PHE A 122 3.21 -5.74 9.03
C PHE A 122 3.82 -7.13 8.99
N SER A 123 3.92 -7.78 10.14
CA SER A 123 3.93 -9.24 10.14
C SER A 123 2.62 -9.76 9.56
N TRP A 124 2.67 -10.87 8.83
CA TRP A 124 1.51 -11.40 8.13
C TRP A 124 1.51 -12.93 8.10
N ARG A 125 0.32 -13.50 7.90
CA ARG A 125 0.10 -14.93 7.77
C ARG A 125 -1.06 -15.18 6.81
N VAL A 126 -0.86 -16.08 5.84
CA VAL A 126 -1.96 -16.58 5.00
C VAL A 126 -2.93 -17.37 5.90
N PRO A 127 -4.22 -17.02 5.95
CA PRO A 127 -5.22 -17.75 6.73
C PRO A 127 -5.28 -19.22 6.32
N SER A 128 -5.48 -20.12 7.28
CA SER A 128 -5.66 -21.54 7.00
C SER A 128 -7.00 -21.89 6.35
N THR A 129 -7.93 -20.91 6.29
CA THR A 129 -9.22 -21.04 5.61
C THR A 129 -9.05 -21.08 4.09
N VAL A 130 -7.98 -20.47 3.59
CA VAL A 130 -7.54 -20.61 2.21
C VAL A 130 -6.89 -21.96 2.11
N MET A 131 -7.34 -22.82 1.20
CA MET A 131 -6.66 -24.09 0.91
C MET A 131 -5.35 -23.84 0.11
N ALA A 132 -4.61 -22.79 0.47
CA ALA A 132 -3.32 -22.41 -0.05
C ALA A 132 -2.19 -22.93 0.84
N ARG A 133 -0.95 -22.90 0.32
CA ARG A 133 0.23 -23.23 1.13
C ARG A 133 0.41 -22.21 2.26
N PRO A 134 0.48 -22.65 3.53
CA PRO A 134 0.59 -21.74 4.66
C PRO A 134 1.94 -21.01 4.61
N ARG A 135 1.88 -19.67 4.60
CA ARG A 135 3.06 -18.80 4.65
C ARG A 135 2.86 -17.70 5.68
N SER A 136 3.95 -17.27 6.29
CA SER A 136 3.96 -16.14 7.20
C SER A 136 5.32 -15.47 7.21
N SER A 137 5.35 -14.19 7.55
CA SER A 137 6.58 -13.44 7.84
C SER A 137 6.41 -12.60 9.09
N GLU A 138 7.53 -12.39 9.79
CA GLU A 138 7.65 -11.39 10.83
C GLU A 138 7.63 -9.96 10.26
N ALA A 139 7.45 -8.98 11.17
CA ALA A 139 7.43 -7.56 10.85
C ALA A 139 8.81 -7.12 10.37
N ARG A 140 8.88 -6.57 9.16
CA ARG A 140 10.14 -6.21 8.47
C ARG A 140 10.12 -4.81 7.87
N VAL A 141 9.05 -4.05 8.09
CA VAL A 141 8.84 -2.75 7.47
C VAL A 141 8.75 -1.68 8.55
N TRP A 142 9.62 -0.68 8.48
CA TRP A 142 9.48 0.51 9.32
C TRP A 142 8.36 1.38 8.80
N PHE A 143 7.36 1.66 9.66
CA PHE A 143 6.17 2.41 9.29
C PHE A 143 5.80 3.42 10.37
N ASP A 144 5.51 4.66 9.98
CA ASP A 144 4.84 5.65 10.84
C ASP A 144 3.34 5.62 10.55
N PHE A 145 2.56 5.02 11.45
CA PHE A 145 1.11 4.88 11.28
C PHE A 145 0.35 6.20 11.16
N ARG A 146 0.95 7.33 11.55
CA ARG A 146 0.31 8.65 11.48
C ARG A 146 0.45 9.30 10.11
N GLN A 147 1.55 9.06 9.41
CA GLN A 147 1.90 9.80 8.19
C GLN A 147 2.09 8.88 6.98
N ASP A 148 2.62 7.67 7.17
CA ASP A 148 2.90 6.77 6.07
C ASP A 148 1.60 6.23 5.45
N THR A 149 1.67 6.01 4.15
CA THR A 149 0.59 5.41 3.35
C THR A 149 0.92 3.97 3.00
N LEU A 150 -0.05 3.08 3.22
CA LEU A 150 0.00 1.72 2.75
C LEU A 150 -0.68 1.61 1.38
N LEU A 151 0.09 1.37 0.32
CA LEU A 151 -0.41 1.12 -1.03
C LEU A 151 -0.55 -0.39 -1.27
N LEU A 152 -1.78 -0.85 -1.50
CA LEU A 152 -2.08 -2.24 -1.81
C LEU A 152 -1.88 -2.51 -3.31
N LEU A 153 -1.15 -3.57 -3.62
CA LEU A 153 -0.82 -4.00 -4.98
C LEU A 153 -0.96 -5.52 -5.11
N GLY A 154 -1.06 -6.03 -6.33
CA GLY A 154 -1.19 -7.45 -6.64
C GLY A 154 -2.59 -7.97 -6.34
N GLU A 155 -2.69 -9.28 -6.11
CA GLU A 155 -3.97 -9.96 -5.93
C GLU A 155 -4.67 -9.49 -4.63
N LEU A 156 -5.59 -8.52 -4.73
CA LEU A 156 -6.31 -7.98 -3.58
C LEU A 156 -7.27 -9.00 -2.97
N GLU A 157 -7.88 -9.82 -3.83
CA GLU A 157 -8.82 -10.88 -3.49
C GLU A 157 -8.40 -12.20 -4.14
N PRO A 158 -7.33 -12.84 -3.63
CA PRO A 158 -6.86 -14.10 -4.18
C PRO A 158 -7.87 -15.21 -3.92
N TYR A 159 -8.06 -16.06 -4.93
CA TYR A 159 -8.90 -17.25 -4.86
C TYR A 159 -8.02 -18.49 -4.78
N ASP A 160 -8.40 -19.43 -3.91
CA ASP A 160 -7.78 -20.75 -3.91
C ASP A 160 -8.29 -21.64 -5.06
N SER A 161 -7.74 -22.85 -5.15
CA SER A 161 -8.11 -23.84 -6.16
C SER A 161 -9.59 -24.28 -6.10
N PHE A 162 -10.32 -23.93 -5.03
CA PHE A 162 -11.73 -24.22 -4.81
C PHE A 162 -12.62 -22.96 -4.93
N SER A 163 -12.07 -21.85 -5.44
CA SER A 163 -12.77 -20.57 -5.58
C SER A 163 -13.23 -19.95 -4.25
N ILE A 164 -12.55 -20.27 -3.15
CA ILE A 164 -12.73 -19.57 -1.87
C ILE A 164 -11.83 -18.33 -1.90
N ASN A 165 -12.43 -17.16 -1.70
CA ASN A 165 -11.71 -15.88 -1.65
C ASN A 165 -11.04 -15.68 -0.29
N ALA A 166 -9.87 -15.02 -0.32
CA ALA A 166 -9.13 -14.71 0.89
C ALA A 166 -8.42 -13.37 0.80
N PRO A 167 -9.15 -12.24 0.95
CA PRO A 167 -8.62 -10.91 0.72
C PRO A 167 -7.30 -10.66 1.46
N MET A 168 -6.29 -10.17 0.74
CA MET A 168 -4.91 -10.08 1.23
C MET A 168 -4.78 -9.24 2.51
N VAL A 169 -5.69 -8.28 2.70
CA VAL A 169 -5.70 -7.37 3.83
C VAL A 169 -5.94 -8.10 5.16
N TYR A 170 -6.63 -9.24 5.14
CA TYR A 170 -6.84 -10.05 6.34
C TYR A 170 -5.61 -10.87 6.75
N TRP A 171 -4.58 -10.92 5.89
CA TRP A 171 -3.32 -11.61 6.21
C TRP A 171 -2.43 -10.76 7.11
N LEU A 172 -2.57 -9.44 7.02
CA LEU A 172 -1.91 -8.46 7.88
C LEU A 172 -2.45 -8.55 9.31
N ARG A 173 -1.64 -8.21 10.30
CA ARG A 173 -2.10 -8.20 11.70
C ARG A 173 -3.24 -7.18 11.92
N PRO A 174 -4.30 -7.55 12.66
CA PRO A 174 -5.36 -6.62 13.03
C PRO A 174 -4.88 -5.39 13.81
N GLU A 175 -3.79 -5.52 14.57
CA GLU A 175 -3.24 -4.46 15.41
C GLU A 175 -2.64 -3.33 14.56
N ASP A 176 -1.94 -3.69 13.48
CA ASP A 176 -1.31 -2.74 12.56
C ASP A 176 -2.37 -2.06 11.69
N THR A 177 -3.24 -2.85 11.05
CA THR A 177 -4.25 -2.36 10.10
C THR A 177 -5.24 -1.36 10.72
N ARG A 178 -5.57 -1.48 12.02
CA ARG A 178 -6.41 -0.51 12.73
C ARG A 178 -5.77 0.86 12.93
N ARG A 179 -4.43 0.92 12.93
CA ARG A 179 -3.66 2.14 13.21
C ARG A 179 -3.32 2.91 11.94
N VAL A 180 -3.28 2.24 10.79
CA VAL A 180 -3.05 2.87 9.49
C VAL A 180 -4.13 3.94 9.23
N ARG A 181 -3.68 5.16 8.92
CA ARG A 181 -4.55 6.31 8.63
C ARG A 181 -4.70 6.58 7.14
N HIS A 182 -3.71 6.20 6.35
CA HIS A 182 -3.68 6.43 4.91
C HIS A 182 -3.51 5.09 4.20
N VAL A 183 -4.50 4.74 3.38
CA VAL A 183 -4.50 3.52 2.58
C VAL A 183 -4.84 3.87 1.14
N ALA A 184 -4.11 3.24 0.23
CA ALA A 184 -4.34 3.33 -1.19
C ALA A 184 -4.41 1.93 -1.81
N CYS A 185 -5.07 1.78 -2.95
CA CYS A 185 -5.02 0.56 -3.76
C CYS A 185 -4.78 0.93 -5.23
N ALA A 186 -3.96 0.15 -5.91
CA ALA A 186 -3.73 0.35 -7.33
C ALA A 186 -4.97 -0.03 -8.15
N PHE A 187 -5.35 0.83 -9.10
CA PHE A 187 -6.53 0.64 -9.95
C PHE A 187 -6.41 -0.63 -10.82
N GLU A 188 -5.20 -0.93 -11.30
CA GLU A 188 -4.91 -2.13 -12.10
C GLU A 188 -5.32 -3.44 -11.40
N GLU A 189 -5.34 -3.45 -10.07
CA GLU A 189 -5.67 -4.63 -9.25
C GLU A 189 -7.16 -4.77 -8.96
N LEU A 190 -7.97 -3.79 -9.39
CA LEU A 190 -9.43 -3.91 -9.36
C LEU A 190 -9.97 -4.67 -10.57
N HIS A 191 -9.11 -5.02 -11.54
CA HIS A 191 -9.46 -5.79 -12.74
C HIS A 191 -10.70 -5.24 -13.46
N PHE A 192 -10.83 -3.91 -13.49
CA PHE A 192 -11.98 -3.23 -14.06
C PHE A 192 -12.14 -3.60 -15.54
N GLY A 193 -13.31 -4.09 -15.91
CA GLY A 193 -13.60 -4.58 -17.26
C GLY A 193 -13.47 -6.10 -17.42
N ASP A 194 -12.68 -6.76 -16.58
CA ASP A 194 -12.54 -8.22 -16.56
C ASP A 194 -13.53 -8.87 -15.57
N ILE A 195 -13.82 -8.17 -14.47
CA ILE A 195 -14.74 -8.65 -13.42
C ILE A 195 -16.00 -7.81 -13.28
N ALA A 196 -17.03 -8.41 -12.68
CA ALA A 196 -18.29 -7.73 -12.42
C ALA A 196 -18.11 -6.60 -11.37
N SER A 197 -18.86 -5.51 -11.52
CA SER A 197 -18.78 -4.37 -10.60
C SER A 197 -19.01 -4.74 -9.14
N GLU A 198 -19.88 -5.72 -8.87
CA GLU A 198 -20.13 -6.22 -7.50
C GLU A 198 -18.89 -6.82 -6.86
N GLN A 199 -18.03 -7.50 -7.64
CA GLN A 199 -16.78 -8.07 -7.15
C GLN A 199 -15.77 -6.98 -6.80
N ILE A 200 -15.69 -5.91 -7.62
CA ILE A 200 -14.86 -4.73 -7.31
C ILE A 200 -15.27 -4.12 -5.96
N PHE A 201 -16.58 -3.91 -5.73
CA PHE A 201 -17.05 -3.34 -4.47
C PHE A 201 -16.91 -4.29 -3.28
N GLY A 202 -17.03 -5.61 -3.49
CA GLY A 202 -16.70 -6.61 -2.49
C GLY A 202 -15.22 -6.55 -2.06
N CYS A 203 -14.32 -6.42 -3.03
CA CYS A 203 -12.90 -6.21 -2.77
C CYS A 203 -12.63 -4.93 -1.96
N LEU A 204 -13.20 -3.79 -2.39
CA LEU A 204 -13.05 -2.50 -1.69
C LEU A 204 -13.65 -2.53 -0.28
N PHE A 205 -14.75 -3.26 -0.07
CA PHE A 205 -15.34 -3.48 1.25
C PHE A 205 -14.34 -4.13 2.20
N HIS A 206 -13.63 -5.19 1.76
CA HIS A 206 -12.65 -5.87 2.60
C HIS A 206 -11.49 -4.95 3.01
N VAL A 207 -11.04 -4.09 2.10
CA VAL A 207 -10.04 -3.06 2.41
C VAL A 207 -10.58 -2.11 3.48
N LEU A 208 -11.74 -1.50 3.26
CA LEU A 208 -12.30 -0.50 4.19
C LEU A 208 -12.65 -1.08 5.57
N ASP A 209 -13.17 -2.31 5.61
CA ASP A 209 -13.42 -3.05 6.85
C ASP A 209 -12.13 -3.29 7.64
N ARG A 210 -11.06 -3.66 6.94
CA ARG A 210 -9.79 -3.99 7.57
C ARG A 210 -9.01 -2.76 8.06
N PHE A 211 -9.21 -1.60 7.44
CA PHE A 211 -8.55 -0.34 7.77
C PHE A 211 -9.53 0.68 8.39
N PRO A 212 -10.09 0.41 9.59
CA PRO A 212 -11.09 1.29 10.19
C PRO A 212 -10.55 2.67 10.56
N GLY A 213 -9.22 2.79 10.75
CA GLY A 213 -8.54 4.04 11.05
C GLY A 213 -8.41 5.00 9.87
N ALA A 214 -8.53 4.50 8.64
CA ALA A 214 -8.43 5.29 7.41
C ALA A 214 -9.78 5.87 7.02
N VAL A 215 -9.90 7.19 6.98
CA VAL A 215 -11.15 7.88 6.62
C VAL A 215 -11.39 7.83 5.11
N ARG A 216 -10.30 7.75 4.34
CA ARG A 216 -10.32 7.76 2.87
C ARG A 216 -9.53 6.57 2.33
N LEU A 217 -10.04 5.97 1.27
CA LEU A 217 -9.33 5.02 0.43
C LEU A 217 -9.01 5.72 -0.90
N LEU A 218 -7.72 5.77 -1.23
CA LEU A 218 -7.27 6.34 -2.50
C LEU A 218 -7.09 5.23 -3.53
N ILE A 219 -7.69 5.37 -4.70
CA ILE A 219 -7.49 4.46 -5.83
C ILE A 219 -6.49 5.12 -6.77
N THR A 220 -5.29 4.55 -6.90
CA THR A 220 -4.22 5.12 -7.73
C THR A 220 -4.30 4.62 -9.16
N SER A 221 -4.35 5.54 -10.13
CA SER A 221 -4.34 5.22 -11.56
C SER A 221 -3.01 5.60 -12.20
N THR A 222 -2.47 4.69 -13.00
CA THR A 222 -1.31 4.94 -13.87
C THR A 222 -1.74 5.58 -15.19
N GLU A 223 -0.78 6.09 -15.97
CA GLU A 223 -1.08 6.56 -17.34
C GLU A 223 -1.57 5.45 -18.26
N GLU A 224 -1.14 4.20 -18.02
CA GLU A 224 -1.62 3.03 -18.78
C GLU A 224 -3.09 2.77 -18.49
N ASP A 225 -3.52 2.86 -17.22
CA ASP A 225 -4.91 2.68 -16.80
C ASP A 225 -5.83 3.68 -17.47
N LEU A 226 -5.43 4.95 -17.48
CA LEU A 226 -6.17 6.06 -18.08
C LEU A 226 -6.30 5.93 -19.60
N LYS A 227 -5.30 5.36 -20.27
CA LYS A 227 -5.33 5.09 -21.72
C LYS A 227 -6.21 3.89 -22.06
N ARG A 228 -6.13 2.81 -21.27
CA ARG A 228 -6.93 1.59 -21.47
C ARG A 228 -8.40 1.84 -21.23
N HIS A 229 -8.73 2.65 -20.23
CA HIS A 229 -10.08 2.89 -19.79
C HIS A 229 -10.51 4.33 -20.04
N THR A 230 -10.50 4.73 -21.33
CA THR A 230 -10.92 6.07 -21.78
C THR A 230 -12.35 6.45 -21.42
N MET A 231 -13.24 5.47 -21.15
CA MET A 231 -14.59 5.70 -20.63
C MET A 231 -14.64 6.03 -19.13
N ILE A 232 -13.53 5.86 -18.40
CA ILE A 232 -13.35 6.46 -17.08
C ILE A 232 -13.07 7.94 -17.32
N GLY A 233 -14.11 8.69 -17.71
CA GLY A 233 -14.13 10.16 -17.69
C GLY A 233 -14.02 10.74 -16.27
N CYS A 234 -13.47 9.97 -15.33
CA CYS A 234 -13.23 10.27 -13.93
C CYS A 234 -11.72 10.42 -13.66
N LEU A 235 -10.98 11.03 -14.58
CA LEU A 235 -9.82 11.85 -14.17
C LEU A 235 -10.26 12.76 -13.01
N PRO A 236 -9.36 13.18 -12.11
CA PRO A 236 -9.69 13.89 -10.87
C PRO A 236 -10.23 15.30 -11.14
N SER A 237 -11.42 15.38 -11.71
CA SER A 237 -12.22 16.57 -11.89
C SER A 237 -13.09 16.66 -10.65
N SER A 238 -12.78 17.64 -9.80
CA SER A 238 -13.28 17.79 -8.43
C SER A 238 -14.80 17.92 -8.27
N THR A 239 -15.59 17.81 -9.34
CA THR A 239 -17.01 18.14 -9.35
C THR A 239 -17.94 16.93 -9.37
N ASP A 240 -17.50 15.74 -9.80
CA ASP A 240 -18.33 14.54 -9.75
C ASP A 240 -17.54 13.25 -9.47
N ASN A 241 -17.42 12.89 -8.19
CA ASN A 241 -16.80 11.62 -7.78
C ASN A 241 -17.78 10.45 -8.01
N VAL A 242 -17.81 9.96 -9.25
CA VAL A 242 -18.68 8.86 -9.67
C VAL A 242 -18.41 7.59 -8.86
N VAL A 243 -17.14 7.28 -8.54
CA VAL A 243 -16.79 6.11 -7.72
C VAL A 243 -17.42 6.20 -6.33
N GLN A 244 -17.39 7.38 -5.71
CA GLN A 244 -18.09 7.60 -4.46
C GLN A 244 -19.60 7.41 -4.61
N LYS A 245 -20.23 7.97 -5.65
CA LYS A 245 -21.68 7.79 -5.86
C LYS A 245 -22.07 6.32 -6.00
N ILE A 246 -21.30 5.54 -6.77
CA ILE A 246 -21.55 4.11 -6.94
C ILE A 246 -21.32 3.36 -5.62
N TRP A 247 -20.27 3.69 -4.88
CA TRP A 247 -20.03 3.14 -3.53
C TRP A 247 -21.21 3.39 -2.59
N TRP A 248 -21.76 4.61 -2.56
CA TRP A 248 -22.94 4.93 -1.74
C TRP A 248 -24.17 4.13 -2.18
N GLY A 249 -24.37 3.96 -3.49
CA GLY A 249 -25.44 3.11 -4.03
C GLY A 249 -25.32 1.66 -3.57
N TRP A 250 -24.11 1.10 -3.67
CA TRP A 250 -23.82 -0.28 -3.26
C TRP A 250 -23.97 -0.48 -1.74
N ILE A 251 -23.45 0.45 -0.93
CA ILE A 251 -23.58 0.42 0.53
C ILE A 251 -25.04 0.52 0.98
N ASN A 252 -25.83 1.40 0.36
CA ASN A 252 -27.23 1.57 0.74
C ASN A 252 -28.13 0.43 0.23
N GLY A 253 -27.69 -0.29 -0.81
CA GLY A 253 -28.39 -1.47 -1.34
C GLY A 253 -28.11 -2.76 -0.57
N THR A 254 -27.08 -2.79 0.29
CA THR A 254 -26.67 -4.00 1.02
C THR A 254 -27.00 -3.89 2.52
N SER A 255 -27.61 -4.93 3.10
CA SER A 255 -28.02 -4.95 4.51
C SER A 255 -26.89 -5.25 5.50
N VAL A 256 -25.66 -5.44 5.01
CA VAL A 256 -24.50 -5.95 5.78
C VAL A 256 -23.62 -4.81 6.32
N VAL A 257 -23.95 -3.55 6.02
CA VAL A 257 -23.06 -2.43 6.28
C VAL A 257 -23.24 -1.85 7.68
N THR A 258 -22.12 -1.68 8.39
CA THR A 258 -22.08 -0.93 9.66
C THR A 258 -22.04 0.58 9.41
N SER A 259 -22.50 1.39 10.38
CA SER A 259 -22.43 2.86 10.28
C SER A 259 -21.03 3.39 9.97
N ARG A 260 -19.98 2.68 10.39
CA ARG A 260 -18.57 3.05 10.18
C ARG A 260 -18.11 3.05 8.72
N MET A 261 -18.74 2.27 7.84
CA MET A 261 -18.38 2.23 6.42
C MET A 261 -19.07 3.31 5.59
N ARG A 262 -20.18 3.87 6.09
CA ARG A 262 -20.93 4.93 5.42
C ARG A 262 -20.10 6.23 5.31
N ASP A 263 -19.32 6.54 6.34
CA ASP A 263 -18.55 7.78 6.42
C ASP A 263 -17.20 7.71 5.67
N LYS A 264 -16.91 6.59 5.01
CA LYS A 264 -15.66 6.38 4.25
C LYS A 264 -15.74 7.04 2.88
N GLN A 265 -14.65 7.69 2.48
CA GLN A 265 -14.53 8.27 1.14
C GLN A 265 -13.63 7.41 0.25
N ILE A 266 -13.99 7.28 -1.02
CA ILE A 266 -13.19 6.62 -2.05
C ILE A 266 -12.88 7.67 -3.12
N LEU A 267 -11.61 7.92 -3.37
CA LEU A 267 -11.15 8.96 -4.30
C LEU A 267 -10.19 8.35 -5.31
N MET A 268 -10.38 8.64 -6.60
CA MET A 268 -9.40 8.30 -7.61
C MET A 268 -8.34 9.40 -7.72
N VAL A 269 -7.08 9.00 -7.73
CA VAL A 269 -5.94 9.91 -7.83
C VAL A 269 -4.94 9.34 -8.84
N ARG A 270 -4.13 10.19 -9.46
CA ARG A 270 -2.98 9.69 -10.22
C ARG A 270 -1.96 9.12 -9.25
N GLU A 271 -1.31 8.02 -9.63
CA GLU A 271 -0.30 7.39 -8.77
C GLU A 271 0.89 8.32 -8.49
N ASP A 272 1.31 9.12 -9.47
CA ASP A 272 2.40 10.10 -9.33
C ASP A 272 2.06 11.26 -8.38
N ALA A 273 0.78 11.57 -8.18
CA ALA A 273 0.29 12.59 -7.26
C ALA A 273 -0.01 12.05 -5.85
N LEU A 274 0.09 10.73 -5.60
CA LEU A 274 -0.29 10.13 -4.32
C LEU A 274 0.50 10.74 -3.15
N ALA A 275 1.81 10.95 -3.32
CA ALA A 275 2.67 11.49 -2.26
C ALA A 275 2.26 12.91 -1.86
N GLU A 276 1.95 13.76 -2.84
CA GLU A 276 1.53 15.15 -2.63
C GLU A 276 0.17 15.20 -1.92
N ILE A 277 -0.80 14.42 -2.40
CA ILE A 277 -2.16 14.38 -1.82
C ILE A 277 -2.13 13.88 -0.37
N VAL A 278 -1.29 12.91 -0.04
CA VAL A 278 -1.16 12.44 1.35
C VAL A 278 -0.52 13.52 2.21
N ALA A 279 0.53 14.18 1.73
CA ALA A 279 1.22 15.23 2.47
C ALA A 279 0.33 16.45 2.78
N GLU A 280 -0.56 16.84 1.86
CA GLU A 280 -1.53 17.92 2.08
C GLU A 280 -2.56 17.61 3.18
N HIS A 281 -2.74 16.34 3.54
CA HIS A 281 -3.80 15.87 4.41
C HIS A 281 -3.29 15.16 5.68
N THR A 282 -1.99 15.26 5.96
CA THR A 282 -1.32 14.74 7.17
C THR A 282 -1.21 15.82 8.24
#